data_AF-A0A6P8AR09-F1
#
_entry.id   AF-A0A6P8AR09-F1
#
_cell.length_a   1.000
_cell.length_b   1.000
_cell.length_c   1.000
_cell.angle_alpha   90.00
_cell.angle_beta   90.00
_cell.angle_gamma   90.00
#
_symmetry.space_group_name_H-M   'P 1'
#
loop_
_entity.id
_entity.type
_entity.pdbx_description
1 polymer ?
#
loop_
_entity_poly.entity_id
_entity_poly.type
_entity_poly.pdbx_seq_one_letter_code
_entity_poly.pdbx_strand_id
1 'polypeptide(L)'
;MNEQQPATSQPREVFNSSNRDQWKAALDTPRPLLIHLNADTTWLLQIPYPRGAENRYGRSHFNILIDPWLQGPQSDVASWFSTQWHVVEPSVATIAELNKVLGELDGAANQSHTDHSLSKTDPTRDKDEKATASDWFIDAVIISHEFTDHCHQATLEELPKSTPVIAGDEAAKLIKSWNHFDEVITTPPYSSQSASWQKAMADCHPILPKWLGIGRVVTAGNALYYHSAVIIAFGSDTQVEAVLYSPHGINAQDLAFLPQSGLKTLALLHGLHDVRIWMTKQLNLGALNGLQAMRACGAKYWVATHDEVKRGGGLISWMLQRTVYSLKDAVKAEEARIKADADQEDVGSYQFLELGSGGAIVLV
;
A
#
# COMPACT_ATOMS: atom_id res chain seq x y z
N MET A 1 -23.05 33.08 -21.52
CA MET A 1 -21.99 32.12 -21.85
C MET A 1 -21.83 31.22 -20.64
N ASN A 2 -22.30 29.97 -20.74
CA ASN A 2 -22.20 28.99 -19.67
C ASN A 2 -20.76 28.48 -19.61
N GLU A 3 -20.07 28.73 -18.50
CA GLU A 3 -18.84 28.03 -18.16
C GLU A 3 -19.21 26.58 -17.80
N GLN A 4 -18.82 25.63 -18.65
CA GLN A 4 -18.89 24.21 -18.33
C GLN A 4 -17.79 23.90 -17.31
N GLN A 5 -18.20 23.54 -16.09
CA GLN A 5 -17.34 22.82 -15.15
C GLN A 5 -16.81 21.54 -15.84
N PRO A 6 -15.50 21.21 -15.71
CA PRO A 6 -15.00 19.95 -16.23
C PRO A 6 -15.68 18.79 -15.50
N ALA A 7 -16.19 17.84 -16.28
CA ALA A 7 -16.94 16.69 -15.80
C ALA A 7 -16.03 15.79 -14.94
N THR A 8 -16.15 15.91 -13.61
CA THR A 8 -15.67 14.89 -12.68
C THR A 8 -16.59 13.69 -12.80
N SER A 9 -16.17 12.65 -13.53
CA SER A 9 -16.81 11.33 -13.45
C SER A 9 -16.86 10.92 -11.99
N GLN A 10 -18.05 10.71 -11.42
CA GLN A 10 -18.17 10.27 -10.03
C GLN A 10 -17.35 8.98 -9.83
N PRO A 11 -16.52 8.88 -8.77
CA PRO A 11 -15.85 7.64 -8.45
C PRO A 11 -16.91 6.54 -8.26
N ARG A 12 -16.63 5.33 -8.74
CA ARG A 12 -17.30 4.16 -8.14
C ARG A 12 -17.05 4.21 -6.63
N GLU A 13 -18.11 4.02 -5.85
CA GLU A 13 -18.22 4.46 -4.46
C GLU A 13 -17.03 4.00 -3.59
N VAL A 14 -16.32 4.98 -3.03
CA VAL A 14 -15.52 4.75 -1.83
C VAL A 14 -16.48 4.25 -0.75
N PHE A 15 -16.10 3.19 -0.06
CA PHE A 15 -16.90 2.63 1.03
C PHE A 15 -16.09 2.50 2.30
N ASN A 16 -16.74 2.18 3.42
CA ASN A 16 -16.06 1.85 4.66
C ASN A 16 -16.04 0.33 4.87
N SER A 17 -14.91 -0.23 5.26
CA SER A 17 -14.68 -1.66 5.44
C SER A 17 -15.59 -2.28 6.50
N SER A 18 -16.15 -1.50 7.42
CA SER A 18 -17.22 -1.96 8.35
C SER A 18 -18.49 -2.44 7.62
N ASN A 19 -18.76 -1.94 6.41
CA ASN A 19 -19.79 -2.48 5.53
C ASN A 19 -19.29 -3.74 4.80
N ARG A 20 -19.50 -4.89 5.43
CA ARG A 20 -19.02 -6.19 4.92
C ARG A 20 -19.66 -6.60 3.60
N ASP A 21 -20.90 -6.19 3.34
CA ASP A 21 -21.58 -6.50 2.07
C ASP A 21 -20.95 -5.72 0.90
N GLN A 22 -20.61 -4.45 1.10
CA GLN A 22 -19.89 -3.66 0.10
C GLN A 22 -18.47 -4.17 -0.11
N TRP A 23 -17.78 -4.57 0.97
CA TRP A 23 -16.46 -5.20 0.86
C TRP A 23 -16.54 -6.50 0.04
N LYS A 24 -17.50 -7.37 0.37
CA LYS A 24 -17.71 -8.61 -0.39
C LYS A 24 -18.01 -8.35 -1.86
N ALA A 25 -18.93 -7.43 -2.16
CA ALA A 25 -19.24 -7.05 -3.54
C ALA A 25 -18.04 -6.47 -4.30
N ALA A 26 -17.13 -5.76 -3.61
CA ALA A 26 -15.89 -5.27 -4.20
C ALA A 26 -14.93 -6.43 -4.56
N LEU A 27 -14.88 -7.48 -3.74
CA LEU A 27 -14.10 -8.70 -4.02
C LEU A 27 -14.68 -9.58 -5.13
N ASP A 28 -15.92 -9.35 -5.55
CA ASP A 28 -16.48 -10.02 -6.74
C ASP A 28 -15.97 -9.39 -8.06
N THR A 29 -15.24 -8.27 -7.98
CA THR A 29 -14.66 -7.60 -9.15
C THR A 29 -13.26 -8.14 -9.45
N PRO A 30 -12.83 -8.20 -10.73
CA PRO A 30 -11.48 -8.66 -11.09
C PRO A 30 -10.44 -7.52 -10.93
N ARG A 31 -10.59 -6.67 -9.90
CA ARG A 31 -9.81 -5.45 -9.72
C ARG A 31 -9.24 -5.38 -8.31
N PRO A 32 -8.02 -4.82 -8.12
CA PRO A 32 -7.44 -4.68 -6.79
C PRO A 32 -8.30 -3.82 -5.88
N LEU A 33 -8.41 -4.20 -4.62
CA LEU A 33 -9.08 -3.45 -3.56
C LEU A 33 -8.03 -2.92 -2.58
N LEU A 34 -8.08 -1.61 -2.33
CA LEU A 34 -7.20 -0.93 -1.38
C LEU A 34 -8.03 -0.43 -0.18
N ILE A 35 -7.57 -0.73 1.03
CA ILE A 35 -8.24 -0.34 2.27
C ILE A 35 -7.23 0.31 3.21
N HIS A 36 -7.56 1.49 3.71
CA HIS A 36 -6.79 2.16 4.76
C HIS A 36 -7.24 1.62 6.11
N LEU A 37 -6.39 0.86 6.80
CA LEU A 37 -6.78 0.20 8.04
C LEU A 37 -6.61 1.09 9.27
N ASN A 38 -5.69 2.05 9.24
CA ASN A 38 -5.59 3.14 10.21
C ASN A 38 -5.72 4.49 9.48
N ALA A 39 -5.50 5.62 10.15
CA ALA A 39 -5.54 6.94 9.51
C ALA A 39 -4.16 7.43 9.01
N ASP A 40 -3.17 6.53 8.96
CA ASP A 40 -1.76 6.86 8.78
C ASP A 40 -1.12 5.98 7.68
N THR A 41 -0.52 4.85 8.03
CA THR A 41 0.38 4.05 7.17
C THR A 41 -0.07 2.62 6.96
N THR A 42 -1.07 2.11 7.69
CA THR A 42 -1.46 0.71 7.56
C THR A 42 -2.45 0.52 6.43
N TRP A 43 -2.05 -0.22 5.39
CA TRP A 43 -2.90 -0.53 4.25
C TRP A 43 -3.08 -2.03 4.08
N LEU A 44 -4.28 -2.43 3.66
CA LEU A 44 -4.53 -3.74 3.10
C LEU A 44 -4.75 -3.59 1.59
N LEU A 45 -3.91 -4.26 0.81
CA LEU A 45 -4.06 -4.38 -0.64
C LEU A 45 -4.46 -5.82 -0.97
N GLN A 46 -5.64 -5.99 -1.56
CA GLN A 46 -6.14 -7.28 -2.00
C GLN A 46 -6.08 -7.34 -3.53
N ILE A 47 -5.27 -8.24 -4.05
CA ILE A 47 -5.01 -8.36 -5.50
C ILE A 47 -5.71 -9.62 -6.01
N PRO A 48 -6.59 -9.53 -7.02
CA PRO A 48 -7.23 -10.72 -7.58
C PRO A 48 -6.18 -11.66 -8.18
N TYR A 49 -6.30 -12.95 -7.92
CA TYR A 49 -5.42 -13.94 -8.55
C TYR A 49 -5.60 -13.90 -10.08
N PRO A 50 -4.51 -13.83 -10.87
CA PRO A 50 -4.60 -13.95 -12.31
C PRO A 50 -5.19 -15.30 -12.72
N ARG A 51 -5.94 -15.33 -13.83
CA ARG A 51 -6.56 -16.55 -14.33
C ARG A 51 -5.49 -17.61 -14.63
N GLY A 52 -5.61 -18.78 -14.00
CA GLY A 52 -4.67 -19.89 -14.17
C GLY A 52 -3.36 -19.75 -13.39
N ALA A 53 -3.21 -18.71 -12.57
CA ALA A 53 -2.12 -18.62 -11.62
C ALA A 53 -2.25 -19.71 -10.55
N GLU A 54 -1.12 -20.14 -10.01
CA GLU A 54 -1.09 -21.00 -8.83
C GLU A 54 -1.78 -20.29 -7.66
N ASN A 55 -2.71 -20.99 -7.04
CA ASN A 55 -3.51 -20.51 -5.93
C ASN A 55 -3.67 -21.62 -4.91
N ARG A 56 -2.62 -21.80 -4.09
CA ARG A 56 -2.52 -22.87 -3.07
C ARG A 56 -3.69 -22.91 -2.09
N TYR A 57 -4.37 -21.78 -1.89
CA TYR A 57 -5.46 -21.63 -0.92
C TYR A 57 -6.85 -21.56 -1.54
N GLY A 58 -6.96 -21.52 -2.87
CA GLY A 58 -8.25 -21.38 -3.56
C GLY A 58 -8.99 -20.06 -3.30
N ARG A 59 -8.29 -19.01 -2.86
CA ARG A 59 -8.88 -17.70 -2.51
C ARG A 59 -9.09 -16.82 -3.73
N SER A 60 -10.05 -15.89 -3.68
CA SER A 60 -10.25 -14.94 -4.80
C SER A 60 -9.12 -13.92 -4.92
N HIS A 61 -8.54 -13.52 -3.80
CA HIS A 61 -7.53 -12.45 -3.71
C HIS A 61 -6.32 -12.87 -2.87
N PHE A 62 -5.16 -12.35 -3.26
CA PHE A 62 -3.93 -12.37 -2.47
C PHE A 62 -3.90 -11.10 -1.61
N ASN A 63 -3.75 -11.26 -0.30
CA ASN A 63 -3.87 -10.17 0.66
C ASN A 63 -2.49 -9.74 1.17
N ILE A 64 -2.14 -8.48 0.90
CA ILE A 64 -0.88 -7.86 1.33
C ILE A 64 -1.18 -6.82 2.40
N LEU A 65 -0.56 -6.97 3.56
CA LEU A 65 -0.58 -5.96 4.62
C LEU A 65 0.66 -5.08 4.51
N ILE A 66 0.49 -3.76 4.52
CA ILE A 66 1.56 -2.78 4.33
C ILE A 66 1.68 -1.96 5.60
N ASP A 67 2.90 -1.84 6.13
CA ASP A 67 3.28 -1.01 7.28
C ASP A 67 2.30 -1.09 8.48
N PRO A 68 2.07 -2.29 9.05
CA PRO A 68 1.07 -2.47 10.07
C PRO A 68 1.45 -1.87 11.41
N TRP A 69 0.66 -0.89 11.83
CA TRP A 69 0.62 -0.30 13.16
C TRP A 69 -0.86 -0.09 13.55
N LEU A 70 -1.39 -1.02 14.34
CA LEU A 70 -2.82 -1.04 14.72
C LEU A 70 -3.06 -0.55 16.14
N GLN A 71 -2.18 -0.87 17.09
CA GLN A 71 -2.35 -0.48 18.48
C GLN A 71 -1.02 -0.13 19.11
N GLY A 72 -1.11 0.53 20.27
CA GLY A 72 0.05 0.91 21.05
C GLY A 72 0.78 2.14 20.51
N PRO A 73 1.79 2.61 21.25
CA PRO A 73 2.57 3.78 20.87
C PRO A 73 3.62 3.46 19.79
N GLN A 74 3.92 4.45 18.96
CA GLN A 74 5.14 4.54 18.17
C GLN A 74 6.22 5.18 19.04
N SER A 75 7.41 4.57 19.13
CA SER A 75 8.52 5.06 19.98
C SER A 75 9.86 4.75 19.33
N ASP A 76 10.49 5.77 18.72
CA ASP A 76 11.81 5.64 18.11
C ASP A 76 12.93 6.17 19.02
N VAL A 77 14.11 5.55 18.89
CA VAL A 77 15.36 5.83 19.66
C VAL A 77 15.22 5.50 21.16
N ALA A 78 14.50 6.32 21.89
CA ALA A 78 14.17 6.13 23.30
C ALA A 78 12.83 6.83 23.58
N SER A 79 11.98 6.22 24.40
CA SER A 79 10.62 6.74 24.66
C SER A 79 10.57 8.14 25.27
N TRP A 80 11.65 8.60 25.91
CA TRP A 80 11.76 9.98 26.39
C TRP A 80 12.10 11.00 25.28
N PHE A 81 12.56 10.53 24.12
CA PHE A 81 12.99 11.35 22.98
C PHE A 81 11.87 11.58 21.97
N SER A 82 11.13 10.52 21.60
CA SER A 82 9.93 10.60 20.75
C SER A 82 8.97 9.47 21.07
N THR A 83 7.72 9.79 21.41
CA THR A 83 6.64 8.81 21.44
C THR A 83 5.39 9.45 20.85
N GLN A 84 4.71 8.73 19.97
CA GLN A 84 3.48 9.20 19.32
C GLN A 84 2.38 8.14 19.43
N TRP A 85 1.14 8.62 19.42
CA TRP A 85 -0.06 7.78 19.46
C TRP A 85 -0.99 8.18 18.32
N HIS A 86 -1.67 7.18 17.77
CA HIS A 86 -2.85 7.41 16.94
C HIS A 86 -3.86 8.29 17.68
N VAL A 87 -4.47 9.20 16.93
CA VAL A 87 -5.61 10.01 17.37
C VAL A 87 -6.90 9.40 16.85
N VAL A 88 -6.86 8.83 15.65
CA VAL A 88 -7.96 8.12 15.01
C VAL A 88 -7.80 6.62 15.25
N GLU A 89 -8.84 5.98 15.76
CA GLU A 89 -8.82 4.53 15.96
C GLU A 89 -8.73 3.78 14.61
N PRO A 90 -7.89 2.74 14.52
CA PRO A 90 -7.89 1.88 13.36
C PRO A 90 -9.19 1.10 13.22
N SER A 91 -9.51 0.75 11.98
CA SER A 91 -10.73 0.04 11.59
C SER A 91 -10.80 -1.41 12.08
N VAL A 92 -9.66 -1.95 12.50
CA VAL A 92 -9.49 -3.24 13.18
C VAL A 92 -8.43 -3.05 14.26
N ALA A 93 -8.64 -3.66 15.42
CA ALA A 93 -7.78 -3.43 16.57
C ALA A 93 -6.55 -4.35 16.57
N THR A 94 -6.64 -5.55 15.99
CA THR A 94 -5.58 -6.58 16.02
C THR A 94 -5.49 -7.32 14.69
N ILE A 95 -4.36 -8.00 14.45
CA ILE A 95 -4.20 -8.89 13.30
C ILE A 95 -5.19 -10.06 13.39
N ALA A 96 -5.48 -10.56 14.60
CA ALA A 96 -6.47 -11.62 14.80
C ALA A 96 -7.89 -11.19 14.37
N GLU A 97 -8.28 -9.96 14.67
CA GLU A 97 -9.55 -9.39 14.21
C GLU A 97 -9.59 -9.24 12.69
N LEU A 98 -8.53 -8.68 12.10
CA LEU A 98 -8.41 -8.58 10.64
C LEU A 98 -8.51 -9.96 9.97
N ASN A 99 -7.80 -10.95 10.51
CA ASN A 99 -7.81 -12.32 10.01
C ASN A 99 -9.21 -12.94 10.04
N LYS A 100 -9.96 -12.73 11.14
CA LYS A 100 -11.34 -13.17 11.26
C LYS A 100 -12.23 -12.56 10.18
N VAL A 101 -12.11 -11.26 9.94
CA VAL A 101 -12.86 -10.54 8.91
C VAL A 101 -12.56 -11.09 7.53
N LEU A 102 -11.27 -11.29 7.20
CA LEU A 102 -10.87 -11.85 5.91
C LEU A 102 -11.40 -13.29 5.72
N GLY A 103 -11.42 -14.09 6.80
CA GLY A 103 -12.00 -15.43 6.77
C GLY A 103 -13.52 -15.45 6.59
N GLU A 104 -14.24 -14.48 7.15
CA GLU A 104 -15.69 -14.30 6.92
C GLU A 104 -15.97 -13.97 5.44
N LEU A 105 -15.17 -13.08 4.84
CA LEU A 105 -15.30 -12.69 3.43
C LEU A 105 -15.00 -13.87 2.48
N ASP A 106 -13.96 -14.65 2.77
CA ASP A 106 -13.58 -15.83 1.98
C ASP A 106 -14.59 -16.98 2.13
N GLY A 107 -15.00 -17.30 3.37
CA GLY A 107 -15.97 -18.35 3.67
C GLY A 107 -17.36 -18.08 3.08
N ALA A 108 -17.76 -16.81 2.99
CA ALA A 108 -19.01 -16.42 2.34
C ALA A 108 -18.96 -16.53 0.81
N ALA A 109 -17.77 -16.51 0.18
CA ALA A 109 -17.61 -16.75 -1.25
C ALA A 109 -17.76 -18.24 -1.62
N ASN A 110 -17.40 -19.15 -0.70
CA ASN A 110 -17.55 -20.59 -0.90
C ASN A 110 -19.00 -21.10 -0.73
N GLN A 111 -19.87 -20.37 -0.03
CA GLN A 111 -21.27 -20.75 0.15
C GLN A 111 -22.18 -20.32 -1.03
N SER A 112 -21.76 -19.39 -1.88
CA SER A 112 -22.54 -18.92 -3.04
C SER A 112 -22.45 -19.82 -4.29
N HIS A 113 -21.66 -20.90 -4.25
CA HIS A 113 -21.55 -21.87 -5.35
C HIS A 113 -22.17 -23.24 -5.05
N THR A 114 -22.78 -23.43 -3.89
CA THR A 114 -23.51 -24.66 -3.55
C THR A 114 -24.99 -24.38 -3.41
N ASP A 115 -25.68 -24.20 -4.54
CA ASP A 115 -27.12 -24.45 -4.57
C ASP A 115 -27.51 -25.31 -5.78
N HIS A 116 -28.13 -26.44 -5.45
CA HIS A 116 -28.75 -27.48 -6.29
C HIS A 116 -27.92 -28.24 -7.35
N SER A 117 -27.22 -29.29 -6.90
CA SER A 117 -27.36 -30.62 -7.53
C SER A 117 -27.01 -31.74 -6.55
N LEU A 118 -28.02 -32.54 -6.20
CA LEU A 118 -27.87 -33.85 -5.57
C LEU A 118 -27.05 -34.75 -6.50
N SER A 119 -25.79 -35.01 -6.18
CA SER A 119 -25.07 -36.14 -6.77
C SER A 119 -24.44 -37.00 -5.69
N LYS A 120 -24.87 -38.28 -5.69
CA LYS A 120 -24.38 -39.36 -4.85
C LYS A 120 -22.88 -39.49 -5.05
N THR A 121 -22.13 -39.52 -3.95
CA THR A 121 -20.68 -39.72 -3.94
C THR A 121 -20.33 -41.16 -4.31
N ASP A 122 -19.57 -41.28 -5.40
CA ASP A 122 -18.81 -42.45 -5.84
C ASP A 122 -17.50 -42.54 -5.01
N PRO A 123 -17.18 -43.65 -4.32
CA PRO A 123 -16.11 -43.70 -3.33
C PRO A 123 -14.70 -43.98 -3.90
N THR A 124 -14.42 -43.63 -5.16
CA THR A 124 -13.16 -44.03 -5.83
C THR A 124 -12.35 -42.89 -6.47
N ARG A 125 -12.35 -41.68 -5.89
CA ARG A 125 -11.40 -40.63 -6.30
C ARG A 125 -10.27 -40.46 -5.29
N ASP A 126 -9.06 -40.48 -5.83
CA ASP A 126 -7.77 -40.41 -5.16
C ASP A 126 -7.66 -39.28 -4.14
N LYS A 127 -6.93 -39.58 -3.07
CA LYS A 127 -6.64 -38.70 -1.92
C LYS A 127 -5.44 -37.78 -2.19
N ASP A 128 -5.31 -37.24 -3.40
CA ASP A 128 -4.20 -36.35 -3.72
C ASP A 128 -4.64 -34.88 -3.59
N GLU A 129 -4.01 -34.22 -2.62
CA GLU A 129 -3.98 -32.78 -2.34
C GLU A 129 -5.33 -32.08 -2.12
N LYS A 130 -5.95 -32.37 -0.96
CA LYS A 130 -6.78 -31.32 -0.33
C LYS A 130 -5.87 -30.17 0.06
N ALA A 131 -5.99 -29.04 -0.65
CA ALA A 131 -5.44 -27.75 -0.22
C ALA A 131 -5.66 -27.60 1.30
N THR A 132 -4.56 -27.54 2.06
CA THR A 132 -4.65 -27.23 3.49
C THR A 132 -5.14 -25.79 3.57
N ALA A 133 -6.39 -25.60 3.97
CA ALA A 133 -6.90 -24.27 4.26
C ALA A 133 -5.96 -23.63 5.28
N SER A 134 -5.27 -22.56 4.88
CA SER A 134 -4.50 -21.77 5.83
C SER A 134 -5.52 -21.07 6.72
N ASP A 135 -5.38 -21.23 8.04
CA ASP A 135 -6.16 -20.48 9.04
C ASP A 135 -5.85 -18.97 9.00
N TRP A 136 -4.86 -18.55 8.21
CA TRP A 136 -4.40 -17.17 8.08
C TRP A 136 -4.57 -16.63 6.67
N PHE A 137 -5.19 -15.47 6.57
CA PHE A 137 -5.64 -14.82 5.34
C PHE A 137 -4.73 -13.71 4.84
N ILE A 138 -3.68 -13.34 5.58
CA ILE A 138 -2.64 -12.41 5.13
C ILE A 138 -1.54 -13.24 4.47
N ASP A 139 -1.28 -13.00 3.18
CA ASP A 139 -0.37 -13.81 2.38
C ASP A 139 1.06 -13.26 2.37
N ALA A 140 1.24 -11.96 2.57
CA ALA A 140 2.54 -11.31 2.71
C ALA A 140 2.44 -9.97 3.48
N VAL A 141 3.57 -9.54 4.04
CA VAL A 141 3.71 -8.20 4.65
C VAL A 141 4.79 -7.40 3.95
N ILE A 142 4.51 -6.12 3.73
CA ILE A 142 5.46 -5.13 3.23
C ILE A 142 5.79 -4.15 4.34
N ILE A 143 7.09 -3.87 4.55
CA ILE A 143 7.58 -2.84 5.46
C ILE A 143 8.45 -1.84 4.69
N SER A 144 8.00 -0.59 4.61
CA SER A 144 8.69 0.44 3.83
C SER A 144 9.92 1.00 4.54
N HIS A 145 9.81 1.28 5.85
CA HIS A 145 10.85 1.91 6.67
C HIS A 145 10.96 1.25 8.05
N GLU A 146 12.09 1.41 8.73
CA GLU A 146 12.37 0.81 10.04
C GLU A 146 11.73 1.54 11.24
N PHE A 147 11.14 2.72 11.02
CA PHE A 147 10.52 3.52 12.08
C PHE A 147 9.26 2.83 12.62
N THR A 148 8.97 3.02 13.90
CA THR A 148 7.93 2.24 14.59
C THR A 148 6.49 2.55 14.16
N ASP A 149 6.24 3.62 13.40
CA ASP A 149 4.97 3.89 12.69
C ASP A 149 4.82 3.13 11.36
N HIS A 150 5.86 2.40 10.95
CA HIS A 150 5.88 1.56 9.76
C HIS A 150 6.21 0.10 10.11
N CYS A 151 7.19 -0.10 10.99
CA CYS A 151 7.76 -1.37 11.41
C CYS A 151 7.43 -1.66 12.89
N HIS A 152 6.13 -1.71 13.22
CA HIS A 152 5.68 -1.85 14.60
C HIS A 152 5.77 -3.31 15.09
N GLN A 153 6.79 -3.61 15.90
CA GLN A 153 7.08 -4.97 16.36
C GLN A 153 5.89 -5.67 17.03
N ALA A 154 5.18 -4.99 17.95
CA ALA A 154 4.09 -5.62 18.69
C ALA A 154 2.92 -6.03 17.78
N THR A 155 2.64 -5.26 16.72
CA THR A 155 1.62 -5.64 15.72
C THR A 155 2.14 -6.73 14.79
N LEU A 156 3.41 -6.68 14.39
CA LEU A 156 4.00 -7.67 13.49
C LEU A 156 4.09 -9.06 14.14
N GLU A 157 4.46 -9.15 15.42
CA GLU A 157 4.58 -10.42 16.12
C GLU A 157 3.23 -11.12 16.39
N GLU A 158 2.09 -10.46 16.13
CA GLU A 158 0.77 -11.12 16.11
C GLU A 158 0.59 -12.04 14.90
N LEU A 159 1.37 -11.87 13.83
CA LEU A 159 1.32 -12.71 12.64
C LEU A 159 2.02 -14.06 12.87
N PRO A 160 1.64 -15.12 12.13
CA PRO A 160 2.39 -16.37 12.08
C PRO A 160 3.85 -16.16 11.68
N LYS A 161 4.73 -17.00 12.23
CA LYS A 161 6.15 -17.05 11.85
C LYS A 161 6.37 -17.32 10.36
N SER A 162 5.45 -18.08 9.75
CA SER A 162 5.47 -18.45 8.34
C SER A 162 5.00 -17.34 7.41
N THR A 163 4.54 -16.19 7.92
CA THR A 163 4.12 -15.07 7.07
C THR A 163 5.36 -14.45 6.42
N PRO A 164 5.45 -14.41 5.07
CA PRO A 164 6.60 -13.80 4.39
C PRO A 164 6.63 -12.28 4.61
N VAL A 165 7.81 -11.74 4.91
CA VAL A 165 8.03 -10.31 5.09
C VAL A 165 9.01 -9.75 4.07
N ILE A 166 8.60 -8.71 3.35
CA ILE A 166 9.40 -7.99 2.36
C ILE A 166 9.62 -6.57 2.88
N ALA A 167 10.86 -6.22 3.18
CA ALA A 167 11.15 -4.99 3.92
C ALA A 167 12.33 -4.20 3.35
N GLY A 168 12.32 -2.87 3.53
CA GLY A 168 13.49 -2.03 3.28
C GLY A 168 14.71 -2.51 4.08
N ASP A 169 15.93 -2.17 3.65
CA ASP A 169 17.17 -2.81 4.14
C ASP A 169 17.33 -2.77 5.67
N GLU A 170 17.08 -1.61 6.30
CA GLU A 170 17.19 -1.46 7.76
C GLU A 170 16.02 -2.11 8.49
N ALA A 171 14.80 -2.02 7.94
CA ALA A 171 13.63 -2.72 8.49
C ALA A 171 13.83 -4.24 8.47
N ALA A 172 14.34 -4.79 7.37
CA ALA A 172 14.63 -6.22 7.24
C ALA A 172 15.66 -6.68 8.28
N LYS A 173 16.72 -5.90 8.52
CA LYS A 173 17.71 -6.19 9.58
C LYS A 173 17.08 -6.16 10.96
N LEU A 174 16.24 -5.15 11.24
CA LEU A 174 15.54 -5.01 12.51
C LEU A 174 14.60 -6.20 12.75
N ILE A 175 13.74 -6.52 11.79
CA ILE A 175 12.76 -7.62 11.88
C ILE A 175 13.46 -8.98 12.07
N LYS A 176 14.58 -9.22 11.37
CA LYS A 176 15.39 -10.43 11.57
C LYS A 176 15.93 -10.54 13.00
N SER A 177 16.27 -9.42 13.64
CA SER A 177 16.76 -9.43 15.02
C SER A 177 15.71 -9.88 16.04
N TRP A 178 14.43 -9.81 15.70
CA TRP A 178 13.33 -10.27 16.56
C TRP A 178 13.22 -11.80 16.63
N ASN A 179 13.82 -12.53 15.68
CA ASN A 179 13.78 -14.00 15.59
C ASN A 179 12.35 -14.58 15.61
N HIS A 180 11.40 -13.86 15.00
CA HIS A 180 10.00 -14.28 14.92
C HIS A 180 9.66 -14.94 13.58
N PHE A 181 9.98 -14.29 12.46
CA PHE A 181 9.61 -14.75 11.11
C PHE A 181 10.63 -15.71 10.50
N ASP A 182 10.14 -16.71 9.77
CA ASP A 182 10.95 -17.70 9.06
C ASP A 182 11.62 -17.09 7.82
N GLU A 183 10.92 -16.20 7.11
CA GLU A 183 11.38 -15.60 5.86
C GLU A 183 11.23 -14.07 5.86
N VAL A 184 12.38 -13.39 5.81
CA VAL A 184 12.46 -11.93 5.69
C VAL A 184 13.44 -11.58 4.57
N ILE A 185 12.94 -11.00 3.49
CA ILE A 185 13.76 -10.56 2.36
C ILE A 185 13.80 -9.03 2.28
N THR A 186 14.91 -8.53 1.73
CA THR A 186 15.07 -7.11 1.45
C THR A 186 14.40 -6.75 0.14
N THR A 187 13.68 -5.64 0.10
CA THR A 187 13.01 -5.15 -1.11
C THR A 187 14.03 -4.80 -2.21
N PRO A 188 14.04 -5.50 -3.37
CA PRO A 188 15.02 -5.24 -4.43
C PRO A 188 14.89 -3.83 -5.03
N PRO A 189 16.00 -3.22 -5.47
CA PRO A 189 15.96 -1.90 -6.10
C PRO A 189 15.31 -1.96 -7.50
N TYR A 190 14.53 -0.94 -7.82
CA TYR A 190 13.92 -0.76 -9.14
C TYR A 190 14.11 0.68 -9.64
N SER A 191 14.58 0.84 -10.88
CA SER A 191 14.90 2.14 -11.47
C SER A 191 14.85 2.09 -13.00
N SER A 192 15.11 3.23 -13.65
CA SER A 192 15.28 3.33 -15.11
C SER A 192 16.41 2.45 -15.68
N GLN A 193 17.33 1.98 -14.84
CA GLN A 193 18.43 1.09 -15.24
C GLN A 193 18.07 -0.40 -15.10
N SER A 194 16.92 -0.71 -14.51
CA SER A 194 16.43 -2.08 -14.36
C SER A 194 15.96 -2.63 -15.71
N ALA A 195 16.24 -3.91 -16.00
CA ALA A 195 15.89 -4.53 -17.28
C ALA A 195 14.37 -4.69 -17.46
N SER A 196 13.75 -5.54 -16.64
CA SER A 196 12.29 -5.69 -16.53
C SER A 196 11.94 -5.85 -15.05
N TRP A 197 10.69 -5.56 -14.68
CA TRP A 197 10.25 -5.73 -13.28
C TRP A 197 10.43 -7.18 -12.81
N GLN A 198 10.12 -8.18 -13.64
CA GLN A 198 10.27 -9.59 -13.28
C GLN A 198 11.72 -9.96 -12.95
N LYS A 199 12.67 -9.41 -13.71
CA LYS A 199 14.10 -9.67 -13.47
C LYS A 199 14.61 -8.87 -12.27
N ALA A 200 14.16 -7.62 -12.12
CA ALA A 200 14.58 -6.76 -11.02
C ALA A 200 14.06 -7.22 -9.66
N MET A 201 12.86 -7.82 -9.62
CA MET A 201 12.19 -8.28 -8.40
C MET A 201 12.22 -9.80 -8.24
N ALA A 202 13.10 -10.49 -8.97
CA ALA A 202 13.18 -11.95 -9.00
C ALA A 202 13.47 -12.58 -7.63
N ASP A 203 14.20 -11.86 -6.78
CA ASP A 203 14.54 -12.30 -5.42
C ASP A 203 13.31 -12.45 -4.51
N CYS A 204 12.16 -11.88 -4.90
CA CYS A 204 10.89 -12.05 -4.19
C CYS A 204 10.18 -13.36 -4.52
N HIS A 205 10.47 -14.01 -5.67
CA HIS A 205 9.74 -15.19 -6.12
C HIS A 205 9.94 -16.50 -5.33
N PRO A 206 10.99 -16.68 -4.50
CA PRO A 206 11.02 -17.82 -3.58
C PRO A 206 9.83 -17.82 -2.60
N ILE A 207 9.29 -16.64 -2.29
CA ILE A 207 8.27 -16.45 -1.24
C ILE A 207 6.96 -15.83 -1.77
N LEU A 208 7.01 -15.19 -2.95
CA LEU A 208 5.87 -14.60 -3.66
C LEU A 208 5.57 -15.35 -4.97
N PRO A 209 4.30 -15.37 -5.42
CA PRO A 209 3.98 -15.94 -6.72
C PRO A 209 4.60 -15.12 -7.86
N LYS A 210 4.97 -15.78 -8.96
CA LYS A 210 5.67 -15.16 -10.11
C LYS A 210 4.93 -14.00 -10.79
N TRP A 211 3.62 -13.90 -10.58
CA TRP A 211 2.80 -12.82 -11.12
C TRP A 211 2.83 -11.56 -10.25
N LEU A 212 3.49 -11.60 -9.08
CA LEU A 212 3.61 -10.51 -8.11
C LEU A 212 5.09 -10.20 -7.85
N GLY A 213 5.47 -8.95 -8.06
CA GLY A 213 6.79 -8.40 -7.74
C GLY A 213 6.68 -7.24 -6.77
N ILE A 214 7.61 -7.18 -5.82
CA ILE A 214 7.72 -6.06 -4.88
C ILE A 214 9.14 -5.52 -5.02
N GLY A 215 9.27 -4.22 -5.27
CA GLY A 215 10.54 -3.53 -5.42
C GLY A 215 10.53 -2.17 -4.75
N ARG A 216 11.67 -1.46 -4.79
CA ARG A 216 11.84 -0.16 -4.18
C ARG A 216 12.53 0.81 -5.13
N VAL A 217 11.89 1.97 -5.34
CA VAL A 217 12.49 3.12 -6.02
C VAL A 217 13.04 4.05 -4.93
N VAL A 218 14.24 4.58 -5.11
CA VAL A 218 14.91 5.42 -4.10
C VAL A 218 15.32 6.76 -4.70
N THR A 219 15.21 7.83 -3.91
CA THR A 219 15.82 9.12 -4.27
C THR A 219 17.32 9.06 -4.00
N ALA A 220 18.14 9.19 -5.05
CA ALA A 220 19.60 9.10 -4.93
C ALA A 220 20.16 10.15 -3.96
N GLY A 221 21.16 9.77 -3.16
CA GLY A 221 21.81 10.66 -2.20
C GLY A 221 21.00 10.97 -0.93
N ASN A 222 19.82 10.36 -0.76
CA ASN A 222 19.03 10.47 0.45
C ASN A 222 19.55 9.51 1.53
N ALA A 223 20.01 10.04 2.67
CA ALA A 223 20.48 9.23 3.80
C ALA A 223 19.34 8.37 4.36
N LEU A 224 19.61 7.09 4.65
CA LEU A 224 18.64 6.11 5.16
C LEU A 224 17.42 5.85 4.25
N TYR A 225 17.44 6.32 3.01
CA TYR A 225 16.35 6.14 2.05
C TYR A 225 14.96 6.61 2.54
N TYR A 226 14.91 7.65 3.39
CA TYR A 226 13.67 8.29 3.83
C TYR A 226 12.75 8.62 2.64
N HIS A 227 13.31 9.09 1.53
CA HIS A 227 12.52 9.32 0.32
C HIS A 227 12.63 8.14 -0.64
N SER A 228 11.81 7.14 -0.37
CA SER A 228 11.67 5.95 -1.21
C SER A 228 10.19 5.58 -1.42
N ALA A 229 9.95 4.82 -2.48
CA ALA A 229 8.63 4.28 -2.78
C ALA A 229 8.73 2.76 -2.96
N VAL A 230 7.88 2.03 -2.27
CA VAL A 230 7.63 0.62 -2.59
C VAL A 230 6.77 0.57 -3.85
N ILE A 231 7.17 -0.27 -4.81
CA ILE A 231 6.38 -0.58 -5.99
C ILE A 231 5.90 -2.03 -5.89
N ILE A 232 4.58 -2.21 -6.00
CA ILE A 232 3.91 -3.50 -5.98
C ILE A 232 3.39 -3.74 -7.39
N ALA A 233 4.13 -4.51 -8.19
CA ALA A 233 3.79 -4.83 -9.56
C ALA A 233 3.07 -6.18 -9.63
N PHE A 234 1.94 -6.25 -10.31
CA PHE A 234 1.17 -7.47 -10.44
C PHE A 234 0.44 -7.56 -11.78
N GLY A 235 0.25 -8.77 -12.28
CA GLY A 235 -0.55 -8.99 -13.47
C GLY A 235 -0.08 -10.19 -14.29
N SER A 236 -0.52 -10.24 -15.54
CA SER A 236 -0.09 -11.24 -16.51
C SER A 236 0.98 -10.70 -17.44
N ASP A 237 1.56 -11.56 -18.27
CA ASP A 237 2.54 -11.17 -19.29
C ASP A 237 2.02 -10.11 -20.27
N THR A 238 0.70 -9.95 -20.41
CA THR A 238 0.05 -9.02 -21.35
C THR A 238 -0.39 -7.71 -20.72
N GLN A 239 -0.61 -7.68 -19.41
CA GLN A 239 -1.04 -6.48 -18.69
C GLN A 239 -0.51 -6.54 -17.26
N VAL A 240 0.41 -5.63 -16.95
CA VAL A 240 0.99 -5.50 -15.62
C VAL A 240 0.62 -4.14 -15.07
N GLU A 241 0.05 -4.16 -13.87
CA GLU A 241 -0.38 -2.98 -13.13
C GLU A 241 0.52 -2.79 -11.91
N ALA A 242 0.56 -1.58 -11.37
CA ALA A 242 1.35 -1.28 -10.19
C ALA A 242 0.63 -0.35 -9.22
N VAL A 243 0.87 -0.57 -7.93
CA VAL A 243 0.58 0.38 -6.85
C VAL A 243 1.90 0.86 -6.27
N LEU A 244 2.04 2.17 -6.10
CA LEU A 244 3.18 2.78 -5.44
C LEU A 244 2.80 3.28 -4.05
N TYR A 245 3.68 3.05 -3.09
CA TYR A 245 3.51 3.50 -1.71
C TYR A 245 4.74 4.26 -1.23
N SER A 246 4.56 5.53 -0.87
CA SER A 246 5.63 6.48 -0.57
C SER A 246 5.24 7.38 0.62
N PRO A 247 5.24 6.86 1.86
CA PRO A 247 4.69 7.58 3.02
C PRO A 247 5.45 8.86 3.42
N HIS A 248 6.76 8.91 3.12
CA HIS A 248 7.61 10.08 3.31
C HIS A 248 7.79 10.90 2.02
N GLY A 249 7.15 10.46 0.94
CA GLY A 249 7.30 11.04 -0.39
C GLY A 249 8.57 10.63 -1.13
N ILE A 250 8.53 10.78 -2.45
CA ILE A 250 9.62 10.45 -3.35
C ILE A 250 9.79 11.55 -4.40
N ASN A 251 11.03 11.84 -4.80
CA ASN A 251 11.25 12.81 -5.85
C ASN A 251 10.58 12.36 -7.15
N ALA A 252 9.78 13.26 -7.75
CA ALA A 252 9.02 12.97 -8.95
C ALA A 252 9.90 12.48 -10.11
N GLN A 253 11.11 13.02 -10.24
CA GLN A 253 12.02 12.63 -11.32
C GLN A 253 12.44 11.16 -11.24
N ASP A 254 12.50 10.59 -10.03
CA ASP A 254 12.84 9.18 -9.83
C ASP A 254 11.69 8.24 -10.23
N LEU A 255 10.47 8.77 -10.44
CA LEU A 255 9.33 8.02 -10.94
C LEU A 255 9.09 8.19 -12.46
N ALA A 256 9.76 9.14 -13.11
CA ALA A 256 9.50 9.54 -14.50
C ALA A 256 9.73 8.43 -15.53
N PHE A 257 10.43 7.34 -15.16
CA PHE A 257 10.67 6.21 -16.04
C PHE A 257 9.48 5.22 -16.09
N LEU A 258 8.57 5.27 -15.12
CA LEU A 258 7.50 4.28 -14.97
C LEU A 258 6.54 4.21 -16.18
N PRO A 259 6.12 5.33 -16.81
CA PRO A 259 5.27 5.26 -17.99
C PRO A 259 5.91 4.49 -19.16
N GLN A 260 7.23 4.39 -19.21
CA GLN A 260 7.99 3.66 -20.24
C GLN A 260 8.41 2.25 -19.79
N SER A 261 8.14 1.87 -18.54
CA SER A 261 8.57 0.60 -17.96
C SER A 261 7.68 -0.59 -18.33
N GLY A 262 6.56 -0.35 -19.00
CA GLY A 262 5.53 -1.36 -19.28
C GLY A 262 4.56 -1.63 -18.12
N LEU A 263 4.72 -0.95 -16.99
CA LEU A 263 3.80 -0.99 -15.86
C LEU A 263 2.73 0.10 -15.99
N LYS A 264 1.45 -0.28 -15.83
CA LYS A 264 0.35 0.68 -15.68
C LYS A 264 0.18 1.04 -14.21
N THR A 265 0.60 2.25 -13.83
CA THR A 265 0.42 2.74 -12.46
C THR A 265 -1.06 3.02 -12.15
N LEU A 266 -1.66 2.23 -11.26
CA LEU A 266 -3.03 2.46 -10.82
C LEU A 266 -3.10 3.57 -9.78
N ALA A 267 -2.30 3.44 -8.72
CA ALA A 267 -2.35 4.33 -7.57
C ALA A 267 -0.96 4.72 -7.09
N LEU A 268 -0.84 5.97 -6.67
CA LEU A 268 0.26 6.49 -5.86
C LEU A 268 -0.30 6.86 -4.48
N LEU A 269 0.16 6.17 -3.45
CA LEU A 269 -0.09 6.51 -2.06
C LEU A 269 1.02 7.43 -1.59
N HIS A 270 0.70 8.70 -1.39
CA HIS A 270 1.67 9.75 -1.07
C HIS A 270 1.03 10.83 -0.19
N GLY A 271 1.69 11.20 0.90
CA GLY A 271 1.17 12.18 1.86
C GLY A 271 1.10 13.61 1.33
N LEU A 272 0.20 14.39 1.90
CA LEU A 272 0.01 15.82 1.66
C LEU A 272 0.88 16.69 2.55
N HIS A 273 1.25 16.20 3.73
CA HIS A 273 1.95 17.00 4.73
C HIS A 273 3.44 17.15 4.41
N ASP A 274 3.90 18.39 4.24
CA ASP A 274 5.34 18.70 4.27
C ASP A 274 5.75 18.74 5.74
N VAL A 275 6.64 17.82 6.13
CA VAL A 275 7.12 17.70 7.51
C VAL A 275 8.63 17.85 7.51
N ARG A 276 9.15 18.70 8.39
CA ARG A 276 10.58 18.95 8.56
C ARG A 276 10.98 18.94 10.03
N ILE A 277 12.22 18.54 10.29
CA ILE A 277 12.90 18.82 11.56
C ILE A 277 13.66 20.14 11.38
N TRP A 278 13.11 21.23 11.92
CA TRP A 278 13.62 22.59 11.69
C TRP A 278 13.86 22.87 10.18
N MET A 279 14.81 23.74 9.84
CA MET A 279 15.25 24.03 8.47
C MET A 279 16.25 23.00 7.91
N THR A 280 16.50 21.87 8.59
CA THR A 280 17.68 21.01 8.31
C THR A 280 17.38 19.70 7.62
N LYS A 281 16.26 19.04 7.94
CA LYS A 281 15.92 17.72 7.38
C LYS A 281 14.45 17.65 6.98
N GLN A 282 14.22 17.40 5.70
CA GLN A 282 12.92 17.07 5.14
C GLN A 282 12.55 15.63 5.52
N LEU A 283 11.39 15.44 6.15
CA LEU A 283 10.88 14.12 6.53
C LEU A 283 9.80 13.63 5.57
N ASN A 284 8.85 14.51 5.20
CA ASN A 284 7.79 14.19 4.25
C ASN A 284 7.76 15.25 3.14
N LEU A 285 7.74 14.88 1.86
CA LEU A 285 7.80 15.84 0.74
C LEU A 285 6.49 16.63 0.50
N GLY A 286 5.35 16.13 0.99
CA GLY A 286 4.06 16.82 0.95
C GLY A 286 3.41 16.97 -0.42
N ALA A 287 2.28 17.72 -0.45
CA ALA A 287 1.33 17.74 -1.56
C ALA A 287 1.88 18.28 -2.89
N LEU A 288 2.77 19.30 -2.86
CA LEU A 288 3.35 19.85 -4.10
C LEU A 288 4.21 18.82 -4.82
N ASN A 289 5.04 18.10 -4.07
CA ASN A 289 5.81 17.00 -4.63
C ASN A 289 4.91 15.82 -4.99
N GLY A 290 3.90 15.48 -4.19
CA GLY A 290 2.94 14.42 -4.50
C GLY A 290 2.23 14.62 -5.84
N LEU A 291 1.83 15.86 -6.16
CA LEU A 291 1.25 16.21 -7.45
C LEU A 291 2.24 16.00 -8.60
N GLN A 292 3.51 16.38 -8.43
CA GLN A 292 4.56 16.16 -9.43
C GLN A 292 4.87 14.66 -9.60
N ALA A 293 4.94 13.91 -8.49
CA ALA A 293 5.21 12.49 -8.47
C ALA A 293 4.11 11.69 -9.17
N MET A 294 2.84 12.03 -8.91
CA MET A 294 1.68 11.45 -9.60
C MET A 294 1.78 11.66 -11.11
N ARG A 295 2.12 12.88 -11.55
CA ARG A 295 2.31 13.18 -12.98
C ARG A 295 3.45 12.37 -13.58
N ALA A 296 4.58 12.29 -12.89
CA ALA A 296 5.76 11.58 -13.37
C ALA A 296 5.52 10.07 -13.52
N CYS A 297 4.78 9.45 -12.58
CA CYS A 297 4.49 8.01 -12.63
C CYS A 297 3.24 7.65 -13.46
N GLY A 298 2.43 8.64 -13.85
CA GLY A 298 1.18 8.45 -14.57
C GLY A 298 0.09 7.74 -13.76
N ALA A 299 0.09 7.89 -12.44
CA ALA A 299 -0.91 7.24 -11.59
C ALA A 299 -2.32 7.80 -11.84
N LYS A 300 -3.30 6.91 -11.93
CA LYS A 300 -4.72 7.31 -12.05
C LYS A 300 -5.29 7.81 -10.73
N TYR A 301 -4.90 7.17 -9.62
CA TYR A 301 -5.33 7.53 -8.28
C TYR A 301 -4.17 8.12 -7.48
N TRP A 302 -4.40 9.26 -6.84
CA TRP A 302 -3.55 9.76 -5.78
C TRP A 302 -4.29 9.62 -4.46
N VAL A 303 -3.81 8.71 -3.62
CA VAL A 303 -4.41 8.41 -2.31
C VAL A 303 -3.52 9.02 -1.23
N ALA A 304 -4.10 9.86 -0.37
CA ALA A 304 -3.39 10.41 0.78
C ALA A 304 -2.97 9.30 1.76
N THR A 305 -1.79 9.41 2.35
CA THR A 305 -1.27 8.48 3.36
C THR A 305 -0.29 9.19 4.28
N HIS A 306 -0.10 8.68 5.49
CA HIS A 306 0.86 9.18 6.47
C HIS A 306 0.62 10.66 6.86
N ASP A 307 -0.64 11.09 6.75
CA ASP A 307 -1.06 12.46 7.03
C ASP A 307 -1.67 12.59 8.43
N GLU A 308 -1.79 11.52 9.23
CA GLU A 308 -2.36 11.64 10.57
C GLU A 308 -1.57 12.67 11.40
N VAL A 309 -2.29 13.58 12.07
CA VAL A 309 -1.70 14.46 13.07
C VAL A 309 -1.69 13.71 14.40
N LYS A 310 -0.65 12.89 14.58
CA LYS A 310 -0.44 12.06 15.76
C LYS A 310 -0.29 12.92 17.02
N ARG A 311 -0.73 12.40 18.16
CA ARG A 311 -0.44 13.03 19.46
C ARG A 311 1.00 12.71 19.83
N GLY A 312 1.87 13.71 19.87
CA GLY A 312 3.29 13.53 20.22
C GLY A 312 3.63 13.90 21.66
N GLY A 313 4.59 13.18 22.25
CA GLY A 313 5.32 13.54 23.46
C GLY A 313 6.84 13.54 23.22
N GLY A 314 7.61 14.11 24.15
CA GLY A 314 9.07 14.15 24.07
C GLY A 314 9.64 15.36 23.33
N LEU A 315 10.97 15.50 23.37
CA LEU A 315 11.71 16.70 22.94
C LEU A 315 11.58 17.01 21.45
N ILE A 316 11.45 15.99 20.58
CA ILE A 316 11.38 16.20 19.13
C ILE A 316 10.05 16.80 18.67
N SER A 317 8.96 16.59 19.41
CA SER A 317 7.64 17.14 19.07
C SER A 317 7.65 18.67 18.98
N TRP A 318 8.52 19.33 19.75
CA TRP A 318 8.69 20.79 19.74
C TRP A 318 9.49 21.29 18.53
N MET A 319 10.19 20.40 17.83
CA MET A 319 11.10 20.72 16.71
C MET A 319 10.50 20.40 15.34
N LEU A 320 9.37 19.68 15.31
CA LEU A 320 8.67 19.33 14.08
C LEU A 320 7.89 20.53 13.54
N GLN A 321 8.19 20.92 12.31
CA GLN A 321 7.43 21.90 11.55
C GLN A 321 6.61 21.17 10.50
N ARG A 322 5.29 21.33 10.54
CA ARG A 322 4.37 20.72 9.57
C ARG A 322 3.64 21.81 8.80
N THR A 323 3.73 21.76 7.47
CA THR A 323 2.92 22.58 6.58
C THR A 323 1.84 21.70 5.98
N VAL A 324 0.59 22.00 6.31
CA VAL A 324 -0.59 21.29 5.79
C VAL A 324 -1.08 22.05 4.56
N TYR A 325 -0.96 21.43 3.39
CA TYR A 325 -1.57 21.93 2.16
C TYR A 325 -2.88 21.17 1.92
N SER A 326 -3.95 21.88 1.56
CA SER A 326 -5.10 21.22 0.93
C SER A 326 -4.74 20.86 -0.51
N LEU A 327 -5.40 19.84 -1.09
CA LEU A 327 -5.27 19.55 -2.53
C LEU A 327 -5.50 20.81 -3.37
N LYS A 328 -6.50 21.62 -3.00
CA LYS A 328 -6.84 22.85 -3.70
C LYS A 328 -5.69 23.86 -3.71
N ASP A 329 -4.95 23.97 -2.61
CA ASP A 329 -3.80 24.85 -2.52
C ASP A 329 -2.62 24.32 -3.32
N ALA A 330 -2.39 23.00 -3.31
CA ALA A 330 -1.36 22.36 -4.12
C ALA A 330 -1.62 22.53 -5.62
N VAL A 331 -2.86 22.31 -6.07
CA VAL A 331 -3.25 22.50 -7.48
C VAL A 331 -3.08 23.96 -7.90
N LYS A 332 -3.54 24.93 -7.09
CA LYS A 332 -3.38 26.35 -7.41
C LYS A 332 -1.92 26.78 -7.50
N ALA A 333 -1.08 26.32 -6.57
CA ALA A 333 0.34 26.63 -6.56
C ALA A 333 1.04 26.06 -7.80
N GLU A 334 0.65 24.85 -8.22
CA GLU A 334 1.18 24.21 -9.41
C GLU A 334 0.66 24.86 -10.70
N GLU A 335 -0.63 25.23 -10.78
CA GLU A 335 -1.16 26.02 -11.90
C GLU A 335 -0.43 27.35 -12.06
N ALA A 336 -0.09 28.02 -10.96
CA ALA A 336 0.72 29.23 -10.99
C ALA A 336 2.15 28.96 -11.51
N ARG A 337 2.73 27.81 -11.16
CA ARG A 337 4.05 27.37 -11.65
C ARG A 337 4.03 27.05 -13.15
N ILE A 338 3.04 26.29 -13.62
CA ILE A 338 2.87 25.94 -15.04
C ILE A 338 2.59 27.19 -15.88
N LYS A 339 1.81 28.14 -15.38
CA LYS A 339 1.60 29.42 -16.07
C LYS A 339 2.88 30.25 -16.19
N ALA A 340 3.85 30.04 -15.30
CA ALA A 340 5.17 30.68 -15.37
C ALA A 340 6.13 29.94 -16.33
N ASP A 341 5.98 28.62 -16.48
CA ASP A 341 6.74 27.76 -17.39
C ASP A 341 5.87 27.32 -18.58
N ALA A 342 5.80 28.15 -19.63
CA ALA A 342 4.86 28.07 -20.76
C ALA A 342 4.90 26.78 -21.64
N ASP A 343 5.63 25.74 -21.25
CA ASP A 343 5.91 24.54 -22.06
C ASP A 343 5.39 23.22 -21.45
N GLN A 344 4.58 23.23 -20.38
CA GLN A 344 4.01 21.98 -19.81
C GLN A 344 2.58 21.69 -20.29
N GLU A 345 2.41 20.52 -20.90
CA GLU A 345 1.14 19.98 -21.43
C GLU A 345 0.05 19.78 -20.37
N ASP A 346 -1.20 19.87 -20.82
CA ASP A 346 -2.42 19.55 -20.09
C ASP A 346 -2.40 18.06 -19.69
N VAL A 347 -2.43 17.78 -18.39
CA VAL A 347 -2.23 16.43 -17.87
C VAL A 347 -3.58 15.73 -17.74
N GLY A 348 -3.64 14.48 -18.20
CA GLY A 348 -4.82 13.61 -18.09
C GLY A 348 -5.44 13.57 -16.68
N SER A 349 -6.73 13.23 -16.62
CA SER A 349 -7.50 13.25 -15.37
C SER A 349 -6.99 12.23 -14.35
N TYR A 350 -6.54 12.72 -13.19
CA TYR A 350 -6.29 11.90 -12.00
C TYR A 350 -7.44 12.06 -11.00
N GLN A 351 -7.59 11.10 -10.09
CA GLN A 351 -8.54 11.15 -8.98
C GLN A 351 -7.79 11.20 -7.66
N PHE A 352 -7.97 12.30 -6.91
CA PHE A 352 -7.45 12.43 -5.56
C PHE A 352 -8.45 11.88 -4.53
N LEU A 353 -7.94 11.15 -3.53
CA LEU A 353 -8.75 10.49 -2.51
C LEU A 353 -8.10 10.62 -1.13
N GLU A 354 -8.90 11.01 -0.14
CA GLU A 354 -8.57 10.90 1.28
C GLU A 354 -9.42 9.78 1.88
N LEU A 355 -8.77 8.64 2.14
CA LEU A 355 -9.42 7.52 2.79
C LEU A 355 -9.16 7.64 4.30
N GLY A 356 -10.22 7.80 5.10
CA GLY A 356 -10.11 7.69 6.55
C GLY A 356 -9.88 6.25 6.99
N SER A 357 -9.75 6.02 8.30
CA SER A 357 -9.68 4.67 8.88
C SER A 357 -10.89 3.82 8.45
N GLY A 358 -10.60 2.69 7.81
CA GLY A 358 -11.57 1.78 7.18
C GLY A 358 -11.99 2.17 5.78
N GLY A 359 -11.57 3.32 5.25
CA GLY A 359 -11.90 3.76 3.89
C GLY A 359 -11.32 2.81 2.84
N ALA A 360 -12.14 2.46 1.85
CA ALA A 360 -11.85 1.41 0.87
C ALA A 360 -12.22 1.85 -0.55
N ILE A 361 -11.43 1.40 -1.54
CA ILE A 361 -11.68 1.66 -2.96
C ILE A 361 -11.20 0.53 -3.86
N VAL A 362 -12.01 0.23 -4.89
CA VAL A 362 -11.62 -0.64 -6.01
C VAL A 362 -10.82 0.16 -7.05
N LEU A 363 -9.60 -0.27 -7.35
CA LEU A 363 -8.70 0.39 -8.30
C LEU A 363 -8.95 -0.09 -9.75
N VAL A 364 -9.40 0.80 -10.65
CA VAL A 364 -9.78 0.48 -12.05
C VAL A 364 -8.84 1.00 -13.13
#